data_AF-R0AEW6-F1
#
_entry.id   AF-R0AEW6-F1
#
_cell.length_a   1.000
_cell.length_b   1.000
_cell.length_c   1.000
_cell.angle_alpha   90.00
_cell.angle_beta   90.00
_cell.angle_gamma   90.00
#
_symmetry.space_group_name_H-M   'P 1'
#
loop_
_entity.id
_entity.type
_entity.pdbx_description
1 polymer ?
#
loop_
_entity_poly.entity_id
_entity_poly.type
_entity_poly.pdbx_seq_one_letter_code
_entity_poly.pdbx_strand_id
1 'polypeptide(L)' 'MKVIPEMHFGCLTTRWSWKNHSCRKVWKCTCKCGGYCYVKEDALIDGFVKHCGGPAHQEVKHK' A
#
# COMPACT_ATOMS: atom_id res chain seq x y z
N MET A 1 0.74 14.43 -7.86
CA MET A 1 0.21 13.25 -8.58
C MET A 1 -0.90 12.63 -7.73
N LYS A 2 -2.08 12.34 -8.29
CA LYS A 2 -3.20 11.76 -7.53
C LYS A 2 -3.17 10.24 -7.66
N VAL A 3 -3.07 9.51 -6.55
CA VAL A 3 -3.19 8.06 -6.56
C VAL A 3 -4.68 7.68 -6.60
N ILE A 4 -5.03 6.69 -7.41
CA ILE A 4 -6.37 6.13 -7.56
C ILE A 4 -6.33 4.62 -7.32
N PRO A 5 -7.48 3.97 -7.03
CA PRO A 5 -7.57 2.51 -6.99
C PRO A 5 -7.05 1.88 -8.28
N GLU A 6 -6.54 0.66 -8.17
CA GLU A 6 -6.05 -0.17 -9.28
C GLU A 6 -4.78 0.37 -9.97
N MET A 7 -4.11 1.36 -9.37
CA MET A 7 -2.76 1.76 -9.77
C MET A 7 -1.71 0.76 -9.31
N HIS A 8 -0.70 0.55 -10.15
CA HIS A 8 0.42 -0.34 -9.89
C HIS A 8 1.68 0.43 -9.46
N PHE A 9 2.25 0.03 -8.33
CA PHE A 9 3.51 0.55 -7.79
C PHE A 9 4.47 -0.64 -7.59
N GLY A 10 5.26 -0.95 -8.61
CA GLY A 10 6.13 -2.13 -8.62
C GLY A 10 5.34 -3.45 -8.57
N CYS A 11 5.39 -4.15 -7.44
CA CYS A 11 4.64 -5.38 -7.19
C CYS A 11 3.33 -5.14 -6.42
N LEU A 12 3.03 -3.89 -6.06
CA LEU A 12 1.83 -3.51 -5.35
C LEU A 12 0.76 -3.00 -6.30
N THR A 13 -0.49 -3.30 -6.00
CA THR A 13 -1.68 -2.77 -6.65
C THR A 13 -2.54 -2.11 -5.58
N THR A 14 -2.81 -0.82 -5.74
CA THR A 14 -3.68 -0.07 -4.83
C THR A 14 -5.12 -0.57 -4.93
N ARG A 15 -5.83 -0.68 -3.81
CA ARG A 15 -7.21 -1.19 -3.79
C ARG A 15 -8.21 -0.17 -3.28
N TRP A 16 -7.99 0.36 -2.09
CA TRP A 16 -8.79 1.44 -1.53
C TRP A 16 -7.92 2.26 -0.58
N SER A 17 -8.38 3.46 -0.27
CA SER A 17 -7.65 4.37 0.60
C SER A 17 -8.57 4.99 1.63
N TRP A 18 -7.99 5.40 2.75
CA TRP A 18 -8.66 6.18 3.76
C TRP A 18 -7.74 7.28 4.27
N LYS A 19 -8.30 8.25 5.00
CA LYS A 19 -7.49 9.26 5.69
C LYS A 19 -7.31 8.81 7.14
N ASN A 20 -6.07 8.81 7.63
CA ASN A 20 -5.81 8.59 9.05
C ASN A 20 -6.19 9.84 9.88
N HIS A 21 -6.07 9.75 11.21
CA HIS A 21 -6.31 10.86 12.14
C HIS A 21 -5.44 12.11 11.84
N SER A 22 -4.31 11.96 11.16
CA SER A 22 -3.43 13.04 10.72
C SER A 22 -3.74 13.54 9.30
N CYS A 23 -4.93 13.25 8.76
CA CYS A 23 -5.37 13.57 7.40
C CYS A 23 -4.48 13.00 6.27
N ARG A 24 -3.56 12.08 6.57
CA ARG A 24 -2.71 11.44 5.56
C ARG A 24 -3.47 10.31 4.90
N LYS A 25 -3.41 10.26 3.57
CA LYS A 25 -4.06 9.20 2.81
C LYS A 25 -3.22 7.92 2.87
N VAL A 26 -3.82 6.85 3.35
CA VAL A 26 -3.22 5.51 3.46
C VAL A 26 -3.96 4.59 2.50
N TRP A 27 -3.19 3.84 1.73
CA TRP A 27 -3.65 2.90 0.73
C TRP A 27 -3.51 1.48 1.24
N LYS A 28 -4.59 0.70 1.14
CA LYS A 28 -4.48 -0.75 1.13
C LYS A 28 -4.00 -1.18 -0.24
N CYS A 29 -2.85 -1.81 -0.28
CA CYS A 29 -2.25 -2.36 -1.49
C CYS A 29 -2.22 -3.87 -1.42
N THR A 30 -2.64 -4.55 -2.48
CA THR A 30 -2.42 -5.99 -2.65
C THR A 30 -1.10 -6.22 -3.37
N CYS A 31 -0.40 -7.29 -3.03
CA CYS A 31 0.84 -7.65 -3.68
C CYS A 31 0.65 -8.92 -4.50
N LYS A 32 1.42 -9.03 -5.58
CA LYS A 32 1.51 -10.24 -6.42
C LYS A 32 1.92 -11.48 -5.60
N CYS A 33 2.55 -11.29 -4.44
CA CYS A 33 2.89 -12.35 -3.48
C CYS A 33 1.66 -13.04 -2.83
N GLY A 34 0.45 -12.52 -3.05
CA GLY A 34 -0.79 -12.97 -2.40
C GLY A 34 -1.09 -12.26 -1.07
N GLY A 35 -0.12 -11.50 -0.55
CA GLY A 35 -0.30 -10.66 0.64
C GLY A 35 -0.88 -9.27 0.35
N TYR A 36 -1.06 -8.48 1.39
CA TYR A 36 -1.41 -7.06 1.29
C TYR A 36 -0.64 -6.24 2.32
N CYS A 37 -0.50 -4.95 2.06
CA CYS A 37 0.12 -4.00 2.98
C CYS A 37 -0.64 -2.68 2.99
N TYR A 38 -0.36 -1.85 4.01
CA TYR A 38 -0.92 -0.52 4.12
C TYR A 38 0.19 0.52 3.97
N VAL A 39 0.10 1.32 2.92
CA VAL A 39 1.17 2.23 2.53
C VAL A 39 0.64 3.64 2.44
N LYS A 40 1.39 4.61 2.96
CA LYS A 40 1.02 6.02 2.81
C LYS A 40 1.12 6.44 1.34
N GLU A 41 0.23 7.31 0.90
CA GLU A 41 0.20 7.83 -0.47
C GLU A 41 1.55 8.48 -0.85
N ASP A 42 2.16 9.23 0.07
CA ASP A 42 3.48 9.83 -0.12
C ASP A 42 4.57 8.78 -0.37
N ALA A 43 4.61 7.71 0.42
CA ALA A 43 5.58 6.63 0.26
C ALA A 43 5.40 5.81 -1.03
N LEU A 44 4.17 5.74 -1.58
CA LEU A 44 3.92 5.14 -2.89
C LEU A 44 4.44 6.03 -4.02
N ILE A 45 4.17 7.33 -3.95
CA ILE A 45 4.59 8.30 -4.98
C ILE A 45 6.12 8.43 -5.00
N ASP A 46 6.75 8.49 -3.83
CA ASP A 46 8.21 8.56 -3.70
C ASP A 46 8.89 7.23 -4.10
N GLY A 47 8.15 6.12 -4.05
CA GLY A 47 8.66 4.81 -4.43
C GLY A 47 9.44 4.11 -3.32
N PHE A 48 9.30 4.55 -2.06
CA PHE A 48 9.87 3.90 -0.88
C PHE A 48 9.34 2.46 -0.69
N VAL A 49 8.12 2.17 -1.13
CA VAL A 49 7.50 0.84 -0.98
C VAL A 49 7.11 0.27 -2.34
N LYS A 50 7.75 -0.83 -2.74
CA LYS A 50 7.54 -1.50 -4.03
C LYS A 50 7.03 -2.93 -3.92
N HIS A 51 7.01 -3.51 -2.72
CA HIS A 51 6.59 -4.89 -2.47
C HIS A 51 6.00 -5.06 -1.06
N CYS A 52 5.27 -6.17 -0.85
CA CYS A 52 4.62 -6.50 0.43
C CYS A 52 5.61 -6.55 1.60
N GLY A 53 6.77 -7.21 1.44
CA GLY A 53 7.74 -7.47 2.52
C GLY A 53 8.61 -6.30 3.01
N GLY A 54 8.19 -5.05 2.85
CA GLY A 54 8.86 -3.91 3.49
C GLY A 54 8.55 -3.84 5.00
N PRO A 55 9.20 -2.94 5.76
CA PRO A 55 8.94 -2.74 7.20
C PRO A 55 7.49 -2.32 7.55
N ALA A 56 6.65 -2.02 6.55
CA ALA A 56 5.22 -1.74 6.69
C ALA A 56 4.31 -2.98 6.50
N HIS A 57 4.89 -4.19 6.44
CA HIS A 57 4.15 -5.44 6.30
C HIS A 57 3.58 -5.89 7.64
N GLN A 58 2.27 -5.74 7.83
CA GLN A 58 1.56 -6.49 8.85
C GLN A 58 1.13 -7.81 8.21
N GLU A 59 1.96 -8.86 8.38
CA GLU A 59 1.63 -10.22 7.94
C GLU A 59 0.26 -10.62 8.50
N VAL A 60 -0.69 -10.92 7.61
CA VAL A 60 -1.89 -11.64 8.00
C VAL A 60 -1.52 -13.11 8.08
N LYS A 61 -1.30 -13.60 9.30
CA LYS A 61 -1.26 -15.03 9.56
C LYS A 61 -2.63 -15.60 9.18
N HIS A 62 -2.71 -16.26 8.02
CA HIS A 62 -3.83 -17.16 7.75
C HIS A 62 -3.66 -18.34 8.72
N LYS A 63 -4.64 -18.52 9.60
CA LYS A 63 -4.73 -19.64 10.54
C LYS A 63 -5.74 -20.65 10.01
#